data_AF-A0A8B5XJQ1-F1
#
_entry.id   AF-A0A8B5XJQ1-F1
#
_cell.length_a   1.000
_cell.length_b   1.000
_cell.length_c   1.000
_cell.angle_alpha   90.00
_cell.angle_beta   90.00
_cell.angle_gamma   90.00
#
_symmetry.space_group_name_H-M   'P 1'
#
loop_
_entity.id
_entity.type
_entity.pdbx_description
1 polymer ?
#
loop_
_entity_poly.entity_id
_entity_poly.type
_entity_poly.pdbx_seq_one_letter_code
_entity_poly.pdbx_strand_id
1 'polypeptide(L)' 'MPGSNNEHDRRPAAHRRAEEIAEQFPGLLDKAEQDQVAQRIERMFHAIDEIRRYPLENGDEPAPIFRPIGKEQP' A
#
# COMPACT_ATOMS: atom_id res chain seq x y z
N MET A 1 12.26 -4.33 -20.01
CA MET A 1 13.39 -3.48 -19.57
C MET A 1 13.73 -3.84 -18.12
N PRO A 2 15.00 -4.01 -17.74
CA PRO A 2 15.42 -4.50 -16.42
C PRO A 2 15.30 -3.40 -15.36
N GLY A 3 14.89 -3.81 -14.16
CA GLY A 3 14.72 -2.91 -13.01
C GLY A 3 16.05 -2.41 -12.45
N SER A 4 16.04 -1.21 -11.87
CA SER A 4 16.94 -0.86 -10.75
C SER A 4 16.71 0.53 -10.12
N ASN A 5 15.69 1.32 -10.47
CA ASN A 5 15.61 2.71 -9.96
C ASN A 5 14.53 2.97 -8.90
N ASN A 6 13.55 2.08 -8.69
CA ASN A 6 12.41 2.42 -7.85
C ASN A 6 12.68 2.37 -6.34
N GLU A 7 13.67 1.61 -5.85
CA GLU A 7 13.91 1.52 -4.39
C GLU A 7 14.44 2.83 -3.80
N HIS A 8 15.29 3.54 -4.54
CA HIS A 8 15.85 4.82 -4.10
C HIS A 8 14.80 5.94 -4.02
N ASP A 9 13.72 5.86 -4.82
CA ASP A 9 12.64 6.84 -4.84
C ASP A 9 11.58 6.59 -3.74
N ARG A 10 11.47 5.35 -3.24
CA ARG A 10 10.41 4.95 -2.29
C ARG A 10 10.63 5.42 -0.87
N ARG A 11 11.87 5.38 -0.38
CA ARG A 11 12.16 5.83 0.99
C ARG A 11 11.84 7.32 1.17
N PRO A 12 12.27 8.24 0.28
CA PRO A 12 11.81 9.63 0.30
C PRO A 12 10.28 9.77 0.17
N ALA A 13 9.63 8.96 -0.66
CA ALA A 13 8.17 9.00 -0.83
C ALA A 13 7.41 8.54 0.43
N ALA A 14 7.90 7.52 1.14
CA ALA A 14 7.29 7.01 2.36
C ALA A 14 7.40 8.03 3.51
N HIS A 15 8.56 8.68 3.65
CA HIS A 15 8.76 9.75 4.62
C HIS A 15 7.87 10.96 4.31
N ARG A 16 7.82 11.43 3.06
CA ARG A 16 6.91 12.51 2.65
C ARG A 16 5.45 12.17 2.97
N ARG A 17 5.03 10.92 2.76
CA ARG A 17 3.66 10.51 3.04
C ARG A 17 3.35 10.46 4.54
N ALA A 18 4.32 10.04 5.37
CA ALA A 18 4.18 10.08 6.81
C ALA A 18 4.07 11.53 7.34
N GLU A 19 4.85 12.46 6.76
CA GLU A 19 4.76 13.90 7.04
C GLU A 19 3.38 14.46 6.67
N GLU A 20 2.87 14.17 5.46
CA GLU A 20 1.52 14.58 5.04
C GLU A 20 0.41 14.08 5.98
N ILE A 21 0.54 12.86 6.49
CA ILE A 21 -0.40 12.30 7.48
C ILE A 21 -0.31 13.08 8.80
N ALA A 22 0.90 13.39 9.27
CA ALA A 22 1.09 14.15 10.49
C ALA A 22 0.56 15.59 10.36
N GLU A 23 0.67 16.21 9.18
CA GLU A 23 0.08 17.52 8.89
C GLU A 23 -1.45 17.47 8.86
N GLN A 24 -2.04 16.41 8.31
CA GLN A 24 -3.50 16.22 8.30
C GLN A 24 -4.07 15.90 9.68
N PHE A 25 -3.29 15.26 10.54
CA PHE A 25 -3.69 14.86 11.89
C PHE A 25 -2.69 15.38 12.94
N PRO A 26 -2.64 16.71 13.16
CA PRO A 26 -1.66 17.31 14.06
C PRO A 26 -1.83 16.81 15.49
N GLY A 27 -0.72 16.40 16.10
CA GLY A 27 -0.69 15.87 17.48
C GLY A 27 -1.05 14.39 17.61
N LEU A 28 -1.36 13.69 16.50
CA LEU A 28 -1.64 12.26 16.51
C LEU A 28 -0.36 11.41 16.56
N LEU A 29 0.74 11.91 15.99
CA LEU A 29 1.99 11.16 15.86
C LEU A 29 3.18 12.04 16.28
N ASP A 30 3.98 11.53 17.21
CA ASP A 30 5.30 12.08 17.50
C ASP A 30 6.32 11.71 16.40
N LYS A 31 7.55 12.22 16.48
CA LYS A 31 8.59 11.96 15.47
C LYS A 31 8.98 10.49 15.37
N ALA A 32 9.04 9.76 16.49
CA ALA A 32 9.40 8.35 16.48
C ALA A 32 8.28 7.52 15.85
N GLU A 33 7.03 7.89 16.08
CA GLU A 33 5.85 7.28 15.47
C GLU A 33 5.79 7.59 13.96
N GLN A 34 6.12 8.81 13.53
CA GLN A 34 6.22 9.16 12.11
C GLN A 34 7.26 8.29 11.37
N ASP A 35 8.43 8.05 11.98
CA ASP A 35 9.44 7.17 11.41
C ASP A 35 8.95 5.72 11.30
N GLN A 36 8.23 5.22 12.30
CA GLN A 36 7.61 3.89 12.25
C GLN A 36 6.53 3.79 11.16
N VAL A 37 5.73 4.83 10.99
CA VAL A 37 4.72 4.94 9.92
C VAL A 37 5.41 4.95 8.55
N ALA A 38 6.47 5.73 8.37
CA ALA A 38 7.25 5.76 7.13
C ALA A 38 7.80 4.38 6.77
N GLN A 39 8.42 3.66 7.72
CA GLN A 39 8.91 2.29 7.49
C GLN A 39 7.78 1.30 7.13
N ARG A 40 6.57 1.51 7.64
CA ARG A 40 5.42 0.66 7.31
C ARG A 40 4.89 0.97 5.91
N ILE A 41 4.83 2.24 5.53
CA ILE A 41 4.49 2.68 4.17
C ILE A 41 5.51 2.16 3.15
N GLU A 42 6.80 2.22 3.47
CA GLU A 42 7.86 1.66 2.63
C GLU A 42 7.63 0.18 2.34
N ARG A 43 7.34 -0.63 3.37
CA ARG A 43 6.99 -2.05 3.20
C ARG A 43 5.75 -2.25 2.32
N MET A 44 4.75 -1.38 2.43
CA MET A 44 3.56 -1.45 1.56
C MET A 44 3.90 -1.13 0.10
N PHE A 45 4.77 -0.16 -0.18
CA PHE A 45 5.23 0.10 -1.55
C PHE A 45 5.96 -1.09 -2.15
N HIS A 46 6.80 -1.78 -1.37
CA HIS A 46 7.42 -3.02 -1.81
C HIS A 46 6.38 -4.07 -2.20
N ALA A 47 5.38 -4.31 -1.35
CA ALA A 47 4.32 -5.28 -1.65
C ALA A 47 3.50 -4.89 -2.89
N ILE A 48 3.17 -3.61 -3.07
CA ILE A 48 2.45 -3.11 -4.25
C ILE A 48 3.26 -3.35 -5.52
N ASP A 49 4.56 -3.07 -5.49
CA ASP A 49 5.40 -3.23 -6.68
C ASP A 49 5.67 -4.70 -6.99
N GLU A 50 5.62 -5.60 -6.01
CA GLU A 50 5.58 -7.04 -6.25
C GLU A 50 4.26 -7.45 -6.93
N ILE A 51 3.12 -6.98 -6.43
CA ILE A 51 1.80 -7.27 -7.01
C ILE A 51 1.70 -6.75 -8.45
N ARG A 52 2.23 -5.55 -8.74
CA ARG A 52 2.24 -4.96 -10.09
C ARG A 52 3.06 -5.73 -11.12
N ARG A 53 3.97 -6.61 -10.68
CA ARG A 53 4.74 -7.46 -11.60
C ARG A 53 3.92 -8.64 -12.13
N TYR A 54 2.79 -8.95 -11.49
CA TYR A 54 1.89 -9.98 -11.98
C TYR A 54 1.08 -9.40 -13.15
N PRO A 55 1.16 -10.02 -14.35
CA PRO A 55 0.34 -9.60 -15.47
C PRO A 55 -1.13 -9.88 -15.12
N LEU A 56 -1.96 -8.85 -15.17
CA LEU A 56 -3.40 -9.02 -15.08
C LEU A 56 -3.91 -9.50 -16.44
N GLU A 57 -4.60 -10.63 -16.46
CA GLU A 57 -5.32 -11.11 -17.64
C GLU A 57 -6.71 -10.46 -17.69
N ASN A 58 -7.31 -10.33 -18.89
CA ASN A 58 -8.62 -9.70 -19.06
C ASN A 58 -9.77 -10.43 -18.31
N GLY A 59 -9.50 -11.59 -17.71
CA GLY A 59 -10.42 -12.36 -16.86
C GLY A 59 -10.09 -12.30 -15.35
N ASP A 60 -9.08 -11.52 -14.95
CA ASP A 60 -8.77 -11.29 -13.54
C ASP A 60 -9.79 -10.33 -12.93
N GLU A 61 -10.98 -10.85 -12.66
CA GLU A 61 -11.98 -10.16 -11.88
C GLU A 61 -11.51 -10.03 -10.42
N PRO A 62 -11.80 -8.89 -9.75
CA PRO A 62 -11.47 -8.73 -8.35
C PRO A 62 -12.13 -9.86 -7.55
N ALA A 63 -11.36 -10.50 -6.67
CA ALA A 63 -11.88 -11.53 -5.79
C ALA A 63 -13.17 -11.01 -5.12
N PRO A 64 -14.27 -11.78 -5.14
CA PRO A 64 -15.54 -11.30 -4.64
C PRO A 64 -15.41 -10.99 -3.13
N ILE A 65 -15.39 -9.69 -2.80
CA ILE A 65 -15.25 -9.18 -1.43
C ILE A 65 -16.54 -9.46 -0.61
N PHE A 66 -17.65 -9.74 -1.30
CA PHE A 66 -18.94 -9.99 -0.72
C PHE A 66 -19.55 -11.28 -1.26
N ARG A 67 -19.75 -12.27 -0.37
CA ARG A 67 -20.71 -13.36 -0.59
C ARG A 67 -21.94 -13.01 0.26
N PRO A 68 -23.09 -12.63 -0.33
CA PRO A 68 -24.30 -12.48 0.45
C PRO A 68 -24.58 -13.82 1.14
N ILE A 69 -24.62 -13.81 2.47
CA ILE A 69 -25.07 -14.97 3.24
C ILE A 69 -26.55 -15.15 2.91
N GLY A 70 -26.88 -16.23 2.20
CA GLY A 70 -28.25 -16.66 1.98
C GLY A 70 -28.72 -16.60 0.53
N LYS A 71 -28.26 -17.54 -0.29
CA LYS A 71 -29.09 -18.22 -1.30
C LYS A 71 -28.57 -19.64 -1.50
N GLU A 72 -28.61 -20.46 -0.45
CA GLU A 72 -28.87 -21.88 -0.68
C GLU A 72 -30.38 -22.06 -0.61
N GLN A 73 -30.89 -22.46 -1.78
CA GLN A 73 -32.25 -22.91 -2.07
C GLN A 73 -32.68 -23.99 -1.06
N PRO A 74 -33.97 -24.04 -0.72
CA PRO A 74 -34.96 -24.65 -1.61
C PRO A 74 -36.01 -23.69 -2.17
#